data_AF-A0A7K6Z1W7-F1
#
_entry.id   AF-A0A7K6Z1W7-F1
#
_cell.length_a   1.000
_cell.length_b   1.000
_cell.length_c   1.000
_cell.angle_alpha   90.00
_cell.angle_beta   90.00
_cell.angle_gamma   90.00
#
_symmetry.space_group_name_H-M   'P 1'
#
loop_
_entity.id
_entity.type
_entity.pdbx_description
1 polymer ?
#
loop_
_entity_poly.entity_id
_entity_poly.type
_entity_poly.pdbx_seq_one_letter_code
_entity_poly.pdbx_strand_id
1 'polypeptide(L)'
;CIYILDPWFAASSTVGINRWRFLLQSLEDLDNSLRKLSSRLFVVRGQPTDVFPRLFKEWGVTRLTFEYDSEPFGKERDAAIVKLAKEAGVEVVIENSHTLYDLDRVIELNGHKPPLTYKRFQAIISRMELPKKPVSTVMSQQMETCKVDIQENHDDVYGVPTLEELGFPTDGLAPAVWQGGETEALARLDKHLERKAWVANYERPRMNANSLLASPTGLSPYLRFGCLSCRLFYYRLWELYKKVKRNSTPPLSLYGQLLWREFFYTAATNNPKFDRMEGNPICIQIPWDRNPEALAKWAEGKTGFPWIDAIMTQLRQEGWIHHLARHAVACFLTRGDLWISWESGVRVFDELLLDADFSVNAGSWMWLSCSAFFQQFFHCYCPVGFGRRTDPSGDYVKRYLPKLKGFPSRYIYEPWNAPESVQKAAKCIIGVDYPKPMVNHAETSRLNIERMKQIYQQLSRYRGLCLLASVPSCVEDLSGPVADSASGQGCSTSTAMRLSQADQASPKRKHEGAEELCAEELYKRAKVTGLPAPEIPGKS
;
A
#
# COMPACT_ATOMS: atom_id res chain seq x y z
N CYS A 1 -12.08 -21.06 21.02
CA CYS A 1 -11.83 -20.43 19.70
C CYS A 1 -10.83 -21.29 18.93
N ILE A 2 -11.01 -21.46 17.62
CA ILE A 2 -10.08 -22.25 16.80
C ILE A 2 -9.36 -21.37 15.78
N TYR A 3 -8.14 -21.77 15.42
CA TYR A 3 -7.46 -21.34 14.19
C TYR A 3 -7.03 -22.60 13.44
N ILE A 4 -7.39 -22.73 12.17
CA ILE A 4 -6.98 -23.87 11.35
C ILE A 4 -5.72 -23.49 10.59
N LEU A 5 -4.60 -24.09 10.96
CA LEU A 5 -3.30 -23.87 10.34
C LEU A 5 -2.98 -25.09 9.48
N ASP A 6 -2.89 -24.94 8.17
CA ASP A 6 -2.42 -26.02 7.33
C ASP A 6 -0.87 -25.99 7.27
N PRO A 7 -0.18 -26.94 7.92
CA PRO A 7 1.28 -26.96 7.99
C PRO A 7 1.93 -27.28 6.64
N TRP A 8 1.20 -27.89 5.69
CA TRP A 8 1.75 -28.16 4.35
C TRP A 8 2.04 -26.86 3.60
N PHE A 9 1.24 -25.80 3.81
CA PHE A 9 1.58 -24.47 3.30
C PHE A 9 2.89 -23.92 3.90
N ALA A 10 3.26 -24.21 5.14
CA ALA A 10 4.51 -23.66 5.68
C ALA A 10 5.75 -24.16 4.90
N ALA A 11 5.74 -25.43 4.46
CA ALA A 11 6.82 -26.05 3.70
C ALA A 11 6.71 -25.87 2.18
N SER A 12 5.50 -25.68 1.63
CA SER A 12 5.26 -25.59 0.18
C SER A 12 4.84 -24.22 -0.33
N SER A 13 4.56 -23.25 0.54
CA SER A 13 4.06 -21.94 0.15
C SER A 13 5.17 -20.96 -0.21
N THR A 14 4.80 -20.02 -1.06
CA THR A 14 5.57 -18.82 -1.38
C THR A 14 5.49 -17.77 -0.26
N VAL A 15 5.15 -18.12 0.99
CA VAL A 15 4.98 -17.16 2.09
C VAL A 15 6.28 -17.06 2.89
N GLY A 16 6.85 -15.86 2.98
CA GLY A 16 8.11 -15.63 3.68
C GLY A 16 8.01 -15.70 5.20
N ILE A 17 9.15 -15.98 5.85
CA ILE A 17 9.28 -16.17 7.30
C ILE A 17 8.71 -15.01 8.13
N ASN A 18 8.79 -13.77 7.64
CA ASN A 18 8.27 -12.60 8.35
C ASN A 18 6.74 -12.65 8.51
N ARG A 19 6.01 -13.12 7.49
CA ARG A 19 4.54 -13.27 7.55
C ARG A 19 4.14 -14.41 8.50
N TRP A 20 4.86 -15.53 8.44
CA TRP A 20 4.67 -16.64 9.38
C TRP A 20 4.93 -16.21 10.82
N ARG A 21 6.06 -15.54 11.08
CA ARG A 21 6.37 -15.01 12.41
C ARG A 21 5.30 -14.06 12.93
N PHE A 22 4.83 -13.12 12.10
CA PHE A 22 3.76 -12.20 12.47
C PHE A 22 2.45 -12.92 12.78
N LEU A 23 2.10 -13.95 12.00
CA LEU A 23 0.93 -14.79 12.25
C LEU A 23 1.04 -15.52 13.59
N LEU A 24 2.14 -16.24 13.83
CA LEU A 24 2.34 -17.01 15.06
C LEU A 24 2.31 -16.11 16.30
N GLN A 25 2.98 -14.96 16.24
CA GLN A 25 2.93 -13.96 17.31
C GLN A 25 1.50 -13.43 17.54
N SER A 26 0.70 -13.29 16.48
CA SER A 26 -0.71 -12.92 16.60
C SER A 26 -1.56 -14.02 17.25
N LEU A 27 -1.27 -15.28 16.95
CA LEU A 27 -1.94 -16.43 17.56
C LEU A 27 -1.53 -16.60 19.04
N GLU A 28 -0.26 -16.38 19.38
CA GLU A 28 0.23 -16.35 20.76
C GLU A 28 -0.46 -15.25 21.57
N ASP A 29 -0.57 -14.03 21.02
CA ASP A 29 -1.28 -12.93 21.66
C ASP A 29 -2.76 -13.22 21.88
N LEU A 30 -3.40 -13.88 20.91
CA LEU A 30 -4.79 -14.34 21.03
C LEU A 30 -4.94 -15.42 22.11
N ASP A 31 -4.06 -16.43 22.17
CA ASP A 31 -4.07 -17.44 23.23
C ASP A 31 -3.87 -16.79 24.61
N ASN A 32 -2.93 -15.85 24.73
CA ASN A 32 -2.67 -15.11 25.95
C ASN A 32 -3.89 -14.29 26.42
N SER A 33 -4.64 -13.71 25.49
CA SER A 33 -5.87 -12.98 25.80
C SER A 33 -7.00 -13.91 26.21
N LEU A 34 -7.15 -15.06 25.55
CA LEU A 34 -8.13 -16.09 25.91
C LEU A 34 -7.84 -16.73 27.28
N ARG A 35 -6.57 -16.90 27.65
CA ARG A 35 -6.15 -17.39 28.99
C ARG A 35 -6.68 -16.48 30.11
N LYS A 36 -6.68 -15.16 29.91
CA LYS A 36 -7.25 -14.19 30.87
C LYS A 36 -8.76 -14.35 31.04
N LEU A 37 -9.43 -14.97 30.06
CA LEU A 37 -10.86 -15.31 30.06
C LEU A 37 -11.12 -16.77 30.45
N SER A 38 -10.13 -17.46 31.07
CA SER A 38 -10.21 -18.88 31.43
C SER A 38 -10.51 -19.80 30.23
N SER A 39 -10.01 -19.44 29.05
CA SER A 39 -10.12 -20.22 27.81
C SER A 39 -8.75 -20.35 27.15
N ARG A 40 -8.71 -20.97 25.96
CA ARG A 40 -7.48 -21.18 25.17
C ARG A 40 -7.79 -21.06 23.67
N LEU A 41 -6.76 -20.74 22.90
CA LEU A 41 -6.76 -20.92 21.46
C LEU A 41 -6.51 -22.39 21.12
N PHE A 42 -7.28 -22.92 20.19
CA PHE A 42 -7.09 -24.25 19.64
C PHE A 42 -6.55 -24.15 18.21
N VAL A 43 -5.24 -24.31 18.04
CA VAL A 43 -4.63 -24.33 16.70
C VAL A 43 -4.76 -25.74 16.14
N VAL A 44 -5.64 -25.94 15.16
CA VAL A 44 -5.90 -27.26 14.56
C VAL A 44 -5.12 -27.38 13.26
N ARG A 45 -4.36 -28.46 13.10
CA ARG A 45 -3.53 -28.68 11.92
C ARG A 45 -4.34 -29.34 10.80
N GLY A 46 -4.28 -28.79 9.59
CA GLY A 46 -4.86 -29.38 8.38
C GLY A 46 -5.73 -28.42 7.57
N GLN A 47 -6.44 -28.96 6.58
CA GLN A 47 -7.32 -28.19 5.70
C GLN A 47 -8.72 -28.04 6.30
N PRO A 48 -9.37 -26.85 6.19
CA PRO A 48 -10.70 -26.63 6.77
C PRO A 48 -11.75 -27.67 6.35
N THR A 49 -11.77 -28.07 5.08
CA THR A 49 -12.74 -29.05 4.55
C THR A 49 -12.61 -30.44 5.17
N ASP A 50 -11.41 -30.80 5.64
CA ASP A 50 -11.13 -32.10 6.27
C ASP A 50 -11.31 -32.03 7.78
N VAL A 51 -10.92 -30.89 8.37
CA VAL A 51 -10.93 -30.66 9.81
C VAL A 51 -12.34 -30.47 10.35
N PHE A 52 -13.18 -29.65 9.71
CA PHE A 52 -14.49 -29.29 10.25
C PHE A 52 -15.44 -30.49 10.45
N PRO A 53 -15.61 -31.42 9.49
CA PRO A 53 -16.48 -32.58 9.69
C PRO A 53 -16.11 -33.41 10.91
N ARG A 54 -14.80 -33.59 11.15
CA ARG A 54 -14.28 -34.27 12.34
C ARG A 54 -14.62 -33.49 13.61
N LEU A 55 -14.30 -32.18 13.65
CA LEU A 55 -14.53 -31.35 14.82
C LEU A 55 -16.01 -31.23 15.19
N PHE A 56 -16.90 -31.10 14.21
CA PHE A 56 -18.34 -31.04 14.45
C PHE A 56 -18.85 -32.26 15.21
N LYS A 57 -18.35 -33.45 14.84
CA LYS A 57 -18.70 -34.70 15.49
C LYS A 57 -18.04 -34.86 16.86
N GLU A 58 -16.72 -34.66 16.94
CA GLU A 58 -15.94 -34.91 18.16
C GLU A 58 -16.30 -33.94 19.29
N TRP A 59 -16.59 -32.68 18.96
CA TRP A 59 -16.92 -31.65 19.95
C TRP A 59 -18.42 -31.41 20.10
N GLY A 60 -19.26 -32.13 19.35
CA GLY A 60 -20.72 -31.93 19.37
C GLY A 60 -21.11 -30.48 19.04
N VAL A 61 -20.45 -29.88 18.06
CA VAL A 61 -20.64 -28.47 17.71
C VAL A 61 -22.07 -28.25 17.21
N THR A 62 -22.74 -27.22 17.73
CA THR A 62 -24.08 -26.80 17.27
C THR A 62 -24.06 -25.45 16.56
N ARG A 63 -23.00 -24.66 16.76
CA ARG A 63 -22.83 -23.35 16.14
C ARG A 63 -21.38 -23.09 15.76
N LEU A 64 -21.18 -22.60 14.54
CA LEU A 64 -19.91 -22.08 14.03
C LEU A 64 -20.07 -20.59 13.70
N THR A 65 -19.15 -19.76 14.17
CA THR A 65 -19.11 -18.33 13.84
C THR A 65 -17.76 -17.95 13.25
N PHE A 66 -17.77 -17.08 12.23
CA PHE A 66 -16.55 -16.52 11.66
C PHE A 66 -16.82 -15.17 10.98
N GLU A 67 -15.74 -14.40 10.79
CA GLU A 67 -15.80 -13.13 10.08
C GLU A 67 -15.90 -13.36 8.56
N TYR A 68 -16.75 -12.59 7.89
CA TYR A 68 -16.91 -12.66 6.43
C TYR A 68 -15.61 -12.32 5.69
N ASP A 69 -15.16 -13.24 4.82
CA ASP A 69 -14.08 -13.01 3.88
C ASP A 69 -14.64 -12.66 2.49
N SER A 70 -14.39 -11.43 2.05
CA SER A 70 -14.85 -10.96 0.73
C SER A 70 -14.00 -11.44 -0.44
N GLU A 71 -12.80 -11.97 -0.19
CA GLU A 71 -11.88 -12.36 -1.26
C GLU A 71 -12.40 -13.61 -2.00
N PRO A 72 -12.22 -13.72 -3.33
CA PRO A 72 -12.88 -14.76 -4.12
C PRO A 72 -12.61 -16.20 -3.63
N PHE A 73 -11.36 -16.52 -3.29
CA PHE A 73 -10.99 -17.83 -2.74
C PHE A 73 -11.61 -18.07 -1.36
N GLY A 74 -11.62 -17.05 -0.49
CA GLY A 74 -12.24 -17.10 0.83
C GLY A 74 -13.73 -17.41 0.75
N LYS A 75 -14.45 -16.74 -0.16
CA LYS A 75 -15.88 -17.01 -0.40
C LYS A 75 -16.16 -18.44 -0.86
N GLU A 76 -15.33 -18.98 -1.75
CA GLU A 76 -15.48 -20.36 -2.24
C GLU A 76 -15.23 -21.38 -1.11
N ARG A 77 -14.15 -21.20 -0.35
CA ARG A 77 -13.84 -22.00 0.84
C ARG A 77 -15.01 -21.95 1.84
N ASP A 78 -15.46 -20.76 2.20
CA ASP A 78 -16.49 -20.58 3.23
C ASP A 78 -17.84 -21.12 2.78
N ALA A 79 -18.18 -21.04 1.49
CA ALA A 79 -19.38 -21.68 0.94
C ALA A 79 -19.34 -23.21 1.10
N ALA A 80 -18.16 -23.83 0.90
CA ALA A 80 -17.98 -25.26 1.14
C ALA A 80 -18.13 -25.61 2.64
N ILE A 81 -17.57 -24.79 3.54
CA ILE A 81 -17.70 -25.00 4.99
C ILE A 81 -19.15 -24.82 5.46
N VAL A 82 -19.87 -23.82 4.96
CA VAL A 82 -21.30 -23.61 5.27
C VAL A 82 -22.13 -24.83 4.85
N LYS A 83 -21.81 -25.43 3.70
CA LYS A 83 -22.47 -26.65 3.24
C LYS A 83 -22.20 -27.82 4.21
N LEU A 84 -20.94 -28.05 4.60
CA LEU A 84 -20.57 -29.10 5.55
C LEU A 84 -21.23 -28.90 6.93
N ALA A 85 -21.28 -27.66 7.41
CA ALA A 85 -21.95 -27.30 8.66
C ALA A 85 -23.45 -27.61 8.60
N LYS A 86 -24.12 -27.25 7.50
CA LYS A 86 -25.54 -27.56 7.27
C LYS A 86 -25.81 -29.07 7.27
N GLU A 87 -24.95 -29.85 6.62
CA GLU A 87 -25.05 -31.32 6.60
C GLU A 87 -24.88 -31.93 7.99
N ALA A 88 -24.05 -31.33 8.84
CA ALA A 88 -23.85 -31.73 10.23
C ALA A 88 -24.89 -31.14 11.22
N GLY A 89 -25.86 -30.35 10.75
CA GLY A 89 -26.84 -29.69 11.63
C GLY A 89 -26.29 -28.54 12.47
N VAL A 90 -25.17 -27.94 12.04
CA VAL A 90 -24.49 -26.83 12.71
C VAL A 90 -25.02 -25.49 12.18
N GLU A 91 -25.47 -24.61 13.08
CA GLU A 91 -25.83 -23.24 12.74
C GLU A 91 -24.58 -22.43 12.37
N VAL A 92 -24.61 -21.69 11.27
CA VAL A 92 -23.50 -20.82 10.86
C VAL A 92 -23.90 -19.35 10.96
N VAL A 93 -23.11 -18.57 11.70
CA VAL A 93 -23.27 -17.12 11.81
C VAL A 93 -22.05 -16.43 11.22
N ILE A 94 -22.26 -15.57 10.23
CA ILE A 94 -21.20 -14.85 9.53
C ILE A 94 -21.43 -13.36 9.72
N GLU A 95 -20.43 -12.66 10.23
CA GLU A 95 -20.48 -11.21 10.43
C GLU A 95 -19.39 -10.53 9.62
N ASN A 96 -19.74 -9.48 8.88
CA ASN A 96 -18.73 -8.66 8.20
C ASN A 96 -18.19 -7.61 9.17
N SER A 97 -16.93 -7.74 9.58
CA SER A 97 -16.19 -6.71 10.32
C SER A 97 -14.79 -6.39 9.78
N HIS A 98 -14.30 -7.14 8.78
CA HIS A 98 -12.99 -6.88 8.17
C HIS A 98 -13.02 -5.60 7.34
N THR A 99 -14.18 -5.22 6.80
CA THR A 99 -14.38 -3.97 6.04
C THR A 99 -15.31 -2.99 6.77
N LEU A 100 -15.14 -1.71 6.47
CA LEU A 100 -15.98 -0.63 7.00
C LEU A 100 -17.41 -0.79 6.51
N TYR A 101 -17.57 -1.10 5.23
CA TYR A 101 -18.87 -1.19 4.56
C TYR A 101 -19.18 -2.62 4.12
N ASP A 102 -20.47 -2.86 3.89
CA ASP A 102 -20.94 -3.99 3.09
C ASP A 102 -20.62 -3.72 1.62
N LEU A 103 -19.71 -4.52 1.06
CA LEU A 103 -19.19 -4.33 -0.30
C LEU A 103 -20.25 -4.66 -1.36
N ASP A 104 -21.13 -5.63 -1.10
CA ASP A 104 -22.21 -5.97 -2.03
C ASP A 104 -23.21 -4.83 -2.13
N ARG A 105 -23.46 -4.13 -1.02
CA ARG A 105 -24.28 -2.90 -1.03
C ARG A 105 -23.63 -1.77 -1.83
N VAL A 106 -22.31 -1.60 -1.76
CA VAL A 106 -21.58 -0.63 -2.60
C VAL A 106 -21.74 -0.97 -4.08
N ILE A 107 -21.64 -2.25 -4.44
CA ILE A 107 -21.78 -2.76 -5.81
C ILE A 107 -23.20 -2.58 -6.33
N GLU A 108 -24.21 -2.87 -5.51
CA GLU A 108 -25.63 -2.68 -5.81
C GLU A 108 -25.94 -1.21 -6.13
N LEU A 109 -25.49 -0.28 -5.29
CA LEU A 109 -25.65 1.16 -5.49
C LEU A 109 -24.93 1.70 -6.73
N ASN A 110 -24.05 0.91 -7.32
CA ASN A 110 -23.36 1.23 -8.57
C ASN A 110 -23.90 0.41 -9.77
N GLY A 111 -25.11 -0.13 -9.68
CA GLY A 111 -25.75 -0.87 -10.77
C GLY A 111 -25.17 -2.27 -10.96
N HIS A 112 -24.95 -2.99 -9.85
CA HIS A 112 -24.42 -4.36 -9.80
C HIS A 112 -23.03 -4.52 -10.43
N LYS A 113 -22.22 -3.46 -10.42
CA LYS A 113 -20.83 -3.47 -10.89
C LYS A 113 -19.92 -2.76 -9.90
N PRO A 114 -18.71 -3.26 -9.62
CA PRO A 114 -17.80 -2.56 -8.74
C PRO A 114 -17.38 -1.21 -9.33
N PRO A 115 -17.24 -0.15 -8.53
CA PRO A 115 -16.71 1.12 -9.01
C PRO A 115 -15.23 0.94 -9.41
N LEU A 116 -14.88 1.32 -10.64
CA LEU A 116 -13.51 1.21 -11.17
C LEU A 116 -12.71 2.52 -11.11
N THR A 117 -13.23 3.54 -10.43
CA THR A 117 -12.46 4.75 -10.10
C THR A 117 -12.67 5.11 -8.65
N TYR A 118 -11.59 5.54 -7.99
CA TYR A 118 -11.64 5.91 -6.58
C TYR A 118 -12.63 7.06 -6.31
N LYS A 119 -12.69 8.04 -7.22
CA LYS A 119 -13.68 9.14 -7.15
C LYS A 119 -15.13 8.64 -7.20
N ARG A 120 -15.43 7.66 -8.06
CA ARG A 120 -16.77 7.05 -8.13
C ARG A 120 -17.09 6.29 -6.86
N PHE A 121 -16.13 5.52 -6.33
CA PHE A 121 -16.27 4.83 -5.03
C PHE A 121 -16.59 5.83 -3.91
N GLN A 122 -15.82 6.93 -3.79
CA GLN A 122 -16.07 8.00 -2.83
C GLN A 122 -17.48 8.62 -2.96
N ALA A 123 -17.95 8.83 -4.20
CA ALA A 123 -19.28 9.37 -4.45
C ALA A 123 -20.41 8.43 -3.99
N ILE A 124 -20.19 7.11 -4.03
CA ILE A 124 -21.17 6.10 -3.57
C ILE A 124 -21.21 6.07 -2.04
N ILE A 125 -20.05 5.89 -1.38
CA ILE A 125 -19.98 5.79 0.09
C ILE A 125 -20.43 7.08 0.79
N SER A 126 -20.29 8.24 0.13
CA SER A 126 -20.78 9.52 0.66
C SER A 126 -22.31 9.60 0.79
N ARG A 127 -23.03 8.70 0.11
CA ARG A 127 -24.49 8.58 0.15
C ARG A 127 -24.97 7.41 1.00
N MET A 128 -24.04 6.62 1.53
CA MET A 128 -24.34 5.50 2.40
C MET A 128 -24.39 5.96 3.86
N GLU A 129 -25.00 5.13 4.70
CA GLU A 129 -24.88 5.27 6.14
C GLU A 129 -23.42 5.14 6.57
N LEU A 130 -23.11 5.68 7.75
CA LEU A 130 -21.77 5.53 8.33
C LEU A 130 -21.46 4.05 8.60
N PRO A 131 -20.17 3.66 8.57
CA PRO A 131 -19.75 2.32 8.96
C PRO A 131 -20.36 1.91 10.31
N LYS A 132 -20.65 0.62 10.51
CA LYS A 132 -21.10 0.14 11.82
C LYS A 132 -20.06 0.48 12.89
N LYS A 133 -20.51 0.84 14.10
CA LYS A 133 -19.61 1.04 15.25
C LYS A 133 -18.92 -0.27 15.62
N PRO A 134 -17.68 -0.22 16.15
CA PRO A 134 -17.06 -1.41 16.73
C PRO A 134 -17.95 -1.93 17.88
N VAL A 135 -18.04 -3.25 17.98
CA VAL A 135 -18.73 -3.91 19.10
C VAL A 135 -17.87 -3.84 20.37
N SER A 136 -18.50 -4.03 21.53
CA SER A 136 -17.76 -4.15 22.79
C SER A 136 -16.88 -5.40 22.78
N THR A 137 -15.73 -5.33 23.46
CA THR A 137 -14.89 -6.50 23.71
C THR A 137 -15.65 -7.55 24.53
N VAL A 138 -15.29 -8.81 24.35
CA VAL A 138 -15.88 -9.93 25.10
C VAL A 138 -15.48 -9.80 26.57
N MET A 139 -16.48 -9.81 27.46
CA MET A 139 -16.27 -9.69 28.90
C MET A 139 -16.15 -11.07 29.55
N SER A 140 -15.37 -11.18 30.63
CA SER A 140 -15.24 -12.43 31.40
C SER A 140 -16.59 -13.03 31.81
N GLN A 141 -17.55 -12.18 32.18
CA GLN A 141 -18.91 -12.60 32.55
C GLN A 141 -19.65 -13.32 31.41
N GLN A 142 -19.38 -12.97 30.15
CA GLN A 142 -19.96 -13.67 28.99
C GLN A 142 -19.30 -15.03 28.75
N MET A 143 -18.07 -15.23 29.22
CA MET A 143 -17.30 -16.47 29.09
C MET A 143 -17.51 -17.43 30.27
N GLU A 144 -18.03 -16.95 31.42
CA GLU A 144 -18.29 -17.77 32.62
C GLU A 144 -19.22 -18.96 32.35
N THR A 145 -20.18 -18.80 31.44
CA THR A 145 -21.10 -19.87 31.00
C THR A 145 -20.55 -20.72 29.85
N CYS A 146 -19.44 -20.30 29.24
CA CYS A 146 -18.77 -20.96 28.12
C CYS A 146 -17.45 -21.60 28.58
N LYS A 147 -17.51 -22.44 29.62
CA LYS A 147 -16.34 -23.18 30.10
C LYS A 147 -15.93 -24.23 29.08
N VAL A 148 -14.64 -24.29 28.79
CA VAL A 148 -14.03 -25.31 27.95
C VAL A 148 -13.17 -26.18 28.84
N ASP A 149 -13.35 -27.50 28.79
CA ASP A 149 -12.47 -28.43 29.48
C ASP A 149 -11.12 -28.49 28.76
N ILE A 150 -10.16 -27.72 29.27
CA ILE A 150 -8.79 -27.69 28.75
C ILE A 150 -8.01 -28.85 29.37
N GLN A 151 -7.61 -29.80 28.52
CA GLN A 151 -6.80 -30.94 28.91
C GLN A 151 -5.35 -30.51 29.25
N GLU A 152 -4.66 -31.28 30.11
CA GLU A 152 -3.26 -31.00 30.47
C GLU A 152 -2.32 -31.03 29.26
N ASN A 153 -2.61 -31.87 28.27
CA ASN A 153 -1.86 -31.99 27.02
C ASN A 153 -2.32 -31.02 25.91
N HIS A 154 -3.02 -29.93 26.27
CA HIS A 154 -3.52 -28.95 25.28
C HIS A 154 -2.41 -28.39 24.41
N ASP A 155 -1.26 -28.06 25.00
CA ASP A 155 -0.17 -27.42 24.26
C ASP A 155 0.45 -28.37 23.22
N ASP A 156 0.51 -29.67 23.50
CA ASP A 156 1.03 -30.69 22.58
C ASP A 156 0.13 -30.89 21.34
N VAL A 157 -1.19 -30.75 21.51
CA VAL A 157 -2.18 -31.05 20.47
C VAL A 157 -2.62 -29.79 19.72
N TYR A 158 -2.83 -28.70 20.46
CA TYR A 158 -3.50 -27.49 20.00
C TYR A 158 -2.70 -26.20 20.28
N GLY A 159 -1.50 -26.30 20.86
CA GLY A 159 -0.62 -25.16 21.09
C GLY A 159 -0.26 -24.44 19.80
N VAL A 160 0.11 -23.17 19.90
CA VAL A 160 0.63 -22.41 18.75
C VAL A 160 2.00 -22.97 18.38
N PRO A 161 2.23 -23.41 17.13
CA PRO A 161 3.52 -23.98 16.76
C PRO A 161 4.61 -22.91 16.71
N THR A 162 5.86 -23.33 16.91
CA THR A 162 7.02 -22.45 16.73
C THR A 162 7.43 -22.35 15.26
N LEU A 163 8.31 -21.40 14.91
CA LEU A 163 8.86 -21.31 13.56
C LEU A 163 9.68 -22.55 13.20
N GLU A 164 10.42 -23.08 14.17
CA GLU A 164 11.24 -24.28 14.05
C GLU A 164 10.38 -25.53 13.80
N GLU A 165 9.25 -25.66 14.50
CA GLU A 165 8.28 -26.74 14.26
C GLU A 165 7.66 -26.68 12.85
N LEU A 166 7.54 -25.49 12.27
CA LEU A 166 7.12 -25.30 10.88
C LEU A 166 8.26 -25.46 9.86
N GLY A 167 9.48 -25.78 10.32
CA GLY A 167 10.65 -26.03 9.47
C GLY A 167 11.41 -24.77 9.02
N PHE A 168 11.13 -23.60 9.61
CA PHE A 168 11.88 -22.38 9.28
C PHE A 168 13.23 -22.33 10.01
N PRO A 169 14.31 -21.93 9.33
CA PRO A 169 15.57 -21.63 9.99
C PRO A 169 15.45 -20.31 10.77
N THR A 170 15.69 -20.36 12.08
CA THR A 170 15.64 -19.19 12.98
C THR A 170 17.02 -18.71 13.43
N ASP A 171 18.07 -19.46 13.10
CA ASP A 171 19.45 -19.07 13.37
C ASP A 171 19.79 -17.70 12.73
N GLY A 172 20.19 -16.75 13.57
CA GLY A 172 20.53 -15.40 13.13
C GLY A 172 19.32 -14.53 12.76
N LEU A 173 18.09 -14.96 13.05
CA LEU A 173 16.90 -14.15 12.83
C LEU A 173 16.86 -13.00 13.83
N ALA A 174 17.02 -11.77 13.32
CA ALA A 174 16.92 -10.58 14.15
C ALA A 174 15.51 -10.42 14.77
N PRO A 175 15.38 -9.72 15.92
CA PRO A 175 14.08 -9.41 16.50
C PRO A 175 13.12 -8.79 15.47
N ALA A 176 11.84 -9.14 15.57
CA ALA A 176 10.83 -8.65 14.63
C ALA A 176 10.69 -7.12 14.75
N VAL A 177 10.82 -6.41 13.62
CA VAL A 177 10.52 -4.96 13.55
C VAL A 177 9.02 -4.72 13.74
N TRP A 178 8.20 -5.66 13.25
CA TRP A 178 6.76 -5.69 13.39
C TRP A 178 6.35 -6.91 14.21
N GLN A 179 6.06 -6.68 15.49
CA GLN A 179 5.52 -7.69 16.38
C GLN A 179 4.04 -7.95 16.05
N GLY A 180 3.63 -9.22 15.94
CA GLY A 180 2.22 -9.58 15.74
C GLY A 180 1.35 -9.41 16.99
N GLY A 181 0.03 -9.44 16.82
CA GLY A 181 -0.94 -9.42 17.93
C GLY A 181 -1.82 -8.17 18.03
N GLU A 182 -2.99 -8.34 18.62
CA GLU A 182 -3.95 -7.29 18.97
C GLU A 182 -3.37 -6.34 20.02
N THR A 183 -2.67 -6.87 21.03
CA THR A 183 -2.07 -6.04 22.10
C THR A 183 -1.13 -4.98 21.53
N GLU A 184 -0.21 -5.37 20.65
CA GLU A 184 0.69 -4.44 19.97
C GLU A 184 -0.09 -3.50 19.03
N ALA A 185 -1.10 -4.01 18.33
CA ALA A 185 -1.91 -3.21 17.43
C ALA A 185 -2.63 -2.04 18.14
N LEU A 186 -3.22 -2.31 19.30
CA LEU A 186 -3.91 -1.31 20.12
C LEU A 186 -2.90 -0.30 20.71
N ALA A 187 -1.75 -0.77 21.20
CA ALA A 187 -0.69 0.11 21.68
C ALA A 187 -0.17 1.06 20.59
N ARG A 188 -0.02 0.55 19.35
CA ARG A 188 0.35 1.37 18.19
C ARG A 188 -0.76 2.32 17.76
N LEU A 189 -2.03 1.92 17.86
CA LEU A 189 -3.16 2.79 17.57
C LEU A 189 -3.14 4.01 18.50
N ASP A 190 -2.96 3.82 19.80
CA ASP A 190 -2.91 4.92 20.76
C ASP A 190 -1.75 5.89 20.44
N LYS A 191 -0.53 5.36 20.22
CA LYS A 191 0.62 6.17 19.77
C LYS A 191 0.38 6.87 18.44
N HIS A 192 -0.34 6.22 17.50
CA HIS A 192 -0.69 6.82 16.21
C HIS A 192 -1.62 8.03 16.38
N LEU A 193 -2.60 7.92 17.26
CA LEU A 193 -3.56 8.98 17.53
C LEU A 193 -2.91 10.15 18.28
N GLU A 194 -2.02 9.88 19.24
CA GLU A 194 -1.20 10.90 19.92
C GLU A 194 -0.37 11.70 18.91
N ARG A 195 0.34 11.01 18.02
CA ARG A 195 1.13 11.67 16.96
C ARG A 195 0.25 12.48 16.03
N LYS A 196 -0.92 11.98 15.62
CA LYS A 196 -1.85 12.71 14.76
C LYS A 196 -2.44 13.94 15.46
N ALA A 197 -2.75 13.85 16.74
CA ALA A 197 -3.21 14.99 17.54
C ALA A 197 -2.16 16.09 17.55
N TRP A 198 -0.88 15.71 17.73
CA TRP A 198 0.24 16.62 17.66
C TRP A 198 0.38 17.26 16.27
N VAL A 199 0.42 16.47 15.19
CA VAL A 199 0.54 16.99 13.82
C VAL A 199 -0.61 17.96 13.50
N ALA A 200 -1.86 17.59 13.83
CA ALA A 200 -3.02 18.44 13.56
C ALA A 200 -2.98 19.81 14.24
N ASN A 201 -2.20 19.95 15.32
CA ASN A 201 -2.00 21.18 16.08
C ASN A 201 -0.71 21.93 15.72
N TYR A 202 0.33 21.24 15.25
CA TYR A 202 1.69 21.80 15.22
C TYR A 202 2.45 21.67 13.88
N GLU A 203 2.04 20.79 12.94
CA GLU A 203 2.83 20.58 11.71
C GLU A 203 2.01 20.09 10.51
N ARG A 204 2.43 20.41 9.28
CA ARG A 204 1.93 19.74 8.07
C ARG A 204 2.86 18.57 7.74
N PRO A 205 2.35 17.33 7.62
CA PRO A 205 3.22 16.19 7.35
C PRO A 205 3.89 16.33 5.98
N ARG A 206 5.23 16.35 5.96
CA ARG A 206 6.05 16.28 4.74
C ARG A 206 6.85 14.98 4.74
N MET A 207 6.99 14.38 3.56
CA MET A 207 7.82 13.19 3.40
C MET A 207 9.29 13.55 3.62
N ASN A 208 10.01 12.73 4.38
CA ASN A 208 11.45 12.82 4.58
C ASN A 208 12.07 11.40 4.66
N ALA A 209 13.39 11.32 4.75
CA ALA A 209 14.12 10.04 4.85
C ALA A 209 13.60 9.14 5.99
N ASN A 210 13.29 9.72 7.16
CA ASN A 210 12.77 8.96 8.31
C ASN A 210 11.41 8.30 8.03
N SER A 211 10.63 8.84 7.09
CA SER A 211 9.33 8.27 6.69
C SER A 211 9.48 6.92 5.96
N LEU A 212 10.68 6.61 5.44
CA LEU A 212 10.98 5.33 4.78
C LEU A 212 11.17 4.18 5.77
N LEU A 213 11.48 4.49 7.03
CA LEU A 213 11.72 3.49 8.06
C LEU A 213 10.39 3.02 8.67
N ALA A 214 10.39 1.79 9.20
CA ALA A 214 9.25 1.27 9.93
C ALA A 214 8.93 2.18 11.13
N SER A 215 7.70 2.70 11.16
CA SER A 215 7.26 3.58 12.24
C SER A 215 6.66 2.77 13.40
N PRO A 216 6.96 3.12 14.67
CA PRO A 216 6.27 2.55 15.83
C PRO A 216 4.78 2.93 15.88
N THR A 217 4.30 3.81 14.99
CA THR A 217 2.87 4.17 14.85
C THR A 217 2.22 3.59 13.58
N GLY A 218 2.90 2.69 12.87
CA GLY A 218 2.34 2.07 11.67
C GLY A 218 1.31 1.00 12.03
N LEU A 219 0.25 0.91 11.21
CA LEU A 219 -0.93 0.07 11.52
C LEU A 219 -1.28 -0.93 10.40
N SER A 220 -0.62 -0.88 9.24
CA SER A 220 -1.07 -1.63 8.06
C SER A 220 -0.97 -3.16 8.19
N PRO A 221 0.06 -3.76 8.81
CA PRO A 221 0.06 -5.22 9.05
C PRO A 221 -1.11 -5.66 9.93
N TYR A 222 -1.40 -4.90 10.99
CA TYR A 222 -2.46 -5.22 11.95
C TYR A 222 -3.87 -5.10 11.35
N LEU A 223 -4.08 -4.14 10.45
CA LEU A 223 -5.33 -4.02 9.68
C LEU A 223 -5.50 -5.19 8.71
N ARG A 224 -4.41 -5.72 8.15
CA ARG A 224 -4.43 -6.85 7.22
C ARG A 224 -4.77 -8.16 7.93
N PHE A 225 -4.18 -8.40 9.10
CA PHE A 225 -4.38 -9.64 9.88
C PHE A 225 -5.60 -9.60 10.82
N GLY A 226 -6.32 -8.48 10.91
CA GLY A 226 -7.46 -8.34 11.81
C GLY A 226 -7.08 -8.06 13.27
N CYS A 227 -5.79 -7.96 13.60
CA CYS A 227 -5.31 -7.56 14.93
C CYS A 227 -5.79 -6.16 15.32
N LEU A 228 -6.09 -5.30 14.34
CA LEU A 228 -6.76 -4.03 14.56
C LEU A 228 -8.03 -3.93 13.72
N SER A 229 -9.17 -3.73 14.39
CA SER A 229 -10.43 -3.46 13.70
C SER A 229 -10.36 -2.15 12.91
N CYS A 230 -10.69 -2.22 11.62
CA CYS A 230 -10.79 -1.04 10.75
C CYS A 230 -11.88 -0.06 11.24
N ARG A 231 -12.98 -0.58 11.80
CA ARG A 231 -14.07 0.21 12.40
C ARG A 231 -13.63 0.93 13.65
N LEU A 232 -12.88 0.25 14.53
CA LEU A 232 -12.30 0.90 15.71
C LEU A 232 -11.38 2.05 15.29
N PHE A 233 -10.48 1.81 14.33
CA PHE A 233 -9.58 2.85 13.84
C PHE A 233 -10.33 4.04 13.22
N TYR A 234 -11.33 3.78 12.38
CA TYR A 234 -12.19 4.80 11.78
C TYR A 234 -12.85 5.69 12.84
N TYR A 235 -13.50 5.09 13.83
CA TYR A 235 -14.20 5.85 14.87
C TYR A 235 -13.25 6.61 15.81
N ARG A 236 -12.09 6.04 16.15
CA ARG A 236 -11.08 6.75 16.95
C ARG A 236 -10.50 7.95 16.20
N LEU A 237 -10.30 7.84 14.89
CA LEU A 237 -9.93 8.99 14.04
C LEU A 237 -11.03 10.05 13.98
N TRP A 238 -12.28 9.62 13.82
CA TRP A 238 -13.44 10.51 13.80
C TRP A 238 -13.52 11.32 15.10
N GLU A 239 -13.46 10.65 16.25
CA GLU A 239 -13.53 11.26 17.56
C GLU A 239 -12.39 12.24 17.81
N LEU A 240 -11.16 11.85 17.45
CA LEU A 240 -10.00 12.73 17.54
C LEU A 240 -10.18 13.98 16.68
N TYR A 241 -10.64 13.82 15.44
CA TYR A 241 -10.88 14.95 14.54
C TYR A 241 -11.95 15.89 15.11
N LYS A 242 -13.07 15.35 15.62
CA LYS A 242 -14.12 16.17 16.25
C LYS A 242 -13.59 16.93 17.47
N LYS A 243 -12.74 16.31 18.28
CA LYS A 243 -12.10 16.98 19.44
C LYS A 243 -11.18 18.12 18.98
N VAL A 244 -10.30 17.88 18.01
CA VAL A 244 -9.30 18.87 17.55
C VAL A 244 -9.92 19.98 16.71
N LYS A 245 -10.91 19.67 15.85
CA LYS A 245 -11.55 20.61 14.91
C LYS A 245 -12.92 21.08 15.40
N ARG A 246 -13.15 21.14 16.71
CA ARG A 246 -14.32 21.76 17.36
C ARG A 246 -15.66 21.28 16.80
N ASN A 247 -15.85 19.96 16.78
CA ASN A 247 -17.05 19.26 16.29
C ASN A 247 -17.36 19.38 14.79
N SER A 248 -16.41 19.80 13.96
CA SER A 248 -16.56 19.77 12.50
C SER A 248 -16.68 18.34 11.96
N THR A 249 -17.45 18.18 10.87
CA THR A 249 -17.55 16.91 10.14
C THR A 249 -16.20 16.56 9.50
N PRO A 250 -15.65 15.35 9.73
CA PRO A 250 -14.39 14.94 9.12
C PRO A 250 -14.50 14.79 7.58
N PRO A 251 -13.53 15.28 6.80
CA PRO A 251 -13.47 15.01 5.36
C PRO A 251 -13.04 13.56 5.08
N LEU A 252 -13.44 13.00 3.93
CA LEU A 252 -13.05 11.64 3.53
C LEU A 252 -11.52 11.43 3.43
N SER A 253 -10.77 12.51 3.15
CA SER A 253 -9.30 12.46 3.10
C SER A 253 -8.67 12.01 4.42
N LEU A 254 -9.33 12.23 5.56
CA LEU A 254 -8.87 11.73 6.86
C LEU A 254 -8.73 10.20 6.88
N TYR A 255 -9.62 9.52 6.15
CA TYR A 255 -9.72 8.06 6.08
C TYR A 255 -9.09 7.50 4.80
N GLY A 256 -8.36 8.30 4.02
CA GLY A 256 -7.94 7.94 2.67
C GLY A 256 -7.28 6.56 2.55
N GLN A 257 -6.42 6.18 3.50
CA GLN A 257 -5.79 4.85 3.49
C GLN A 257 -6.79 3.71 3.73
N LEU A 258 -7.74 3.88 4.64
CA LEU A 258 -8.82 2.91 4.85
C LEU A 258 -9.72 2.81 3.61
N LEU A 259 -10.05 3.94 3.00
CA LEU A 259 -10.94 3.97 1.84
C LEU A 259 -10.28 3.40 0.57
N TRP A 260 -8.97 3.56 0.39
CA TRP A 260 -8.23 2.87 -0.68
C TRP A 260 -8.25 1.35 -0.50
N ARG A 261 -8.12 0.88 0.75
CA ARG A 261 -8.30 -0.53 1.08
C ARG A 261 -9.70 -1.01 0.69
N GLU A 262 -10.75 -0.35 1.17
CA GLU A 262 -12.16 -0.69 0.84
C GLU A 262 -12.42 -0.69 -0.67
N PHE A 263 -11.85 0.26 -1.40
CA PHE A 263 -11.96 0.33 -2.86
C PHE A 263 -11.44 -0.93 -3.54
N PHE A 264 -10.26 -1.42 -3.14
CA PHE A 264 -9.69 -2.63 -3.72
C PHE A 264 -10.45 -3.89 -3.33
N TYR A 265 -10.89 -4.04 -2.07
CA TYR A 265 -11.76 -5.15 -1.66
C TYR A 265 -13.07 -5.16 -2.48
N THR A 266 -13.69 -3.99 -2.68
CA THR A 266 -14.91 -3.85 -3.51
C THR A 266 -14.66 -4.25 -4.96
N ALA A 267 -13.49 -3.88 -5.51
CA ALA A 267 -13.14 -4.21 -6.89
C ALA A 267 -12.81 -5.70 -7.10
N ALA A 268 -12.25 -6.35 -6.08
CA ALA A 268 -11.78 -7.73 -6.12
C ALA A 268 -12.86 -8.77 -5.84
N THR A 269 -13.80 -8.49 -4.92
CA THR A 269 -14.75 -9.50 -4.38
C THR A 269 -15.43 -10.35 -5.46
N ASN A 270 -15.91 -9.74 -6.56
CA ASN A 270 -16.63 -10.45 -7.63
C ASN A 270 -15.75 -10.77 -8.85
N ASN A 271 -14.42 -10.77 -8.70
CA ASN A 271 -13.46 -11.08 -9.75
C ASN A 271 -12.43 -12.13 -9.29
N PRO A 272 -12.68 -13.43 -9.53
CA PRO A 272 -11.74 -14.51 -9.20
C PRO A 272 -10.39 -14.44 -9.93
N LYS A 273 -10.28 -13.60 -10.97
CA LYS A 273 -9.06 -13.41 -11.76
C LYS A 273 -8.36 -12.07 -11.47
N PHE A 274 -8.69 -11.42 -10.35
CA PHE A 274 -8.22 -10.08 -10.03
C PHE A 274 -6.68 -9.98 -9.92
N ASP A 275 -6.01 -11.07 -9.54
CA ASP A 275 -4.56 -11.21 -9.40
C ASP A 275 -3.83 -11.63 -10.69
N ARG A 276 -4.56 -11.76 -11.81
CA ARG A 276 -4.01 -12.18 -13.10
C ARG A 276 -4.32 -11.16 -14.19
N MET A 277 -3.53 -11.16 -15.26
CA MET A 277 -3.78 -10.35 -16.44
C MET A 277 -4.77 -11.04 -17.37
N GLU A 278 -4.50 -12.30 -17.72
CA GLU A 278 -5.31 -13.03 -18.69
C GLU A 278 -6.71 -13.35 -18.15
N GLY A 279 -7.72 -12.99 -18.92
CA GLY A 279 -9.13 -13.21 -18.57
C GLY A 279 -9.66 -12.30 -17.46
N ASN A 280 -8.86 -11.37 -16.94
CA ASN A 280 -9.31 -10.37 -15.99
C ASN A 280 -10.00 -9.21 -16.74
N PRO A 281 -11.32 -8.99 -16.56
CA PRO A 281 -12.10 -8.07 -17.39
C PRO A 281 -11.74 -6.59 -17.22
N ILE A 282 -11.03 -6.23 -16.14
CA ILE A 282 -10.63 -4.85 -15.87
C ILE A 282 -9.16 -4.58 -16.21
N CYS A 283 -8.39 -5.62 -16.54
CA CYS A 283 -6.96 -5.54 -16.76
C CYS A 283 -6.63 -5.43 -18.25
N ILE A 284 -5.82 -4.42 -18.58
CA ILE A 284 -5.32 -4.25 -19.94
C ILE A 284 -4.29 -5.34 -20.25
N GLN A 285 -4.41 -5.94 -21.43
CA GLN A 285 -3.51 -6.99 -21.91
C GLN A 285 -2.24 -6.35 -22.48
N ILE A 286 -1.25 -6.16 -21.62
CA ILE A 286 0.06 -5.61 -22.00
C ILE A 286 1.00 -6.78 -22.31
N PRO A 287 1.70 -6.77 -23.46
CA PRO A 287 2.68 -7.80 -23.80
C PRO A 287 3.96 -7.59 -22.98
N TRP A 288 3.92 -7.99 -21.71
CA TRP A 288 5.07 -7.96 -20.80
C TRP A 288 6.12 -9.00 -21.21
N ASP A 289 7.39 -8.68 -20.99
CA ASP A 289 8.51 -9.55 -21.29
C ASP A 289 8.65 -10.65 -20.23
N ARG A 290 9.06 -11.85 -20.66
CA ARG A 290 9.45 -12.95 -19.75
C ARG A 290 10.96 -12.92 -19.56
N ASN A 291 11.41 -12.36 -18.45
CA ASN A 291 12.83 -12.29 -18.12
C ASN A 291 13.08 -12.76 -16.66
N PRO A 292 13.26 -14.07 -16.44
CA PRO A 292 13.42 -14.62 -15.09
C PRO A 292 14.70 -14.13 -14.41
N GLU A 293 15.77 -13.87 -15.16
CA GLU A 293 17.03 -13.35 -14.60
C GLU A 293 16.85 -11.92 -14.07
N ALA A 294 16.20 -11.04 -14.85
CA ALA A 294 15.92 -9.68 -14.42
C ALA A 294 14.94 -9.63 -13.24
N LEU A 295 13.93 -10.51 -13.24
CA LEU A 295 13.01 -10.66 -12.11
C LEU A 295 13.75 -11.08 -10.83
N ALA A 296 14.64 -12.07 -10.91
CA ALA A 296 15.42 -12.53 -9.77
C ALA A 296 16.32 -11.40 -9.22
N LYS A 297 17.03 -10.66 -10.09
CA LYS A 297 17.83 -9.50 -9.68
C LYS A 297 16.99 -8.43 -8.97
N TRP A 298 15.78 -8.16 -9.47
CA TRP A 298 14.87 -7.22 -8.81
C TRP A 298 14.38 -7.75 -7.46
N ALA A 299 13.91 -8.98 -7.40
CA ALA A 299 13.38 -9.60 -6.18
C ALA A 299 14.45 -9.68 -5.08
N GLU A 300 15.70 -9.97 -5.44
CA GLU A 300 16.83 -10.11 -4.51
C GLU A 300 17.53 -8.79 -4.16
N GLY A 301 17.14 -7.66 -4.77
CA GLY A 301 17.81 -6.37 -4.55
C GLY A 301 19.24 -6.34 -5.10
N LYS A 302 19.43 -6.82 -6.33
CA LYS A 302 20.70 -6.90 -7.06
C LYS A 302 20.60 -6.25 -8.46
N THR A 303 19.78 -5.23 -8.59
CA THR A 303 19.57 -4.51 -9.85
C THR A 303 20.77 -3.62 -10.23
N GLY A 304 21.62 -3.31 -9.25
CA GLY A 304 22.69 -2.34 -9.41
C GLY A 304 22.23 -0.90 -9.20
N PHE A 305 20.94 -0.65 -8.94
CA PHE A 305 20.40 0.66 -8.56
C PHE A 305 20.20 0.75 -7.04
N PRO A 306 21.06 1.45 -6.28
CA PRO A 306 21.08 1.37 -4.82
C PRO A 306 19.76 1.73 -4.14
N TRP A 307 18.99 2.64 -4.73
CA TRP A 307 17.65 2.98 -4.23
C TRP A 307 16.69 1.80 -4.30
N ILE A 308 16.63 1.11 -5.45
CA ILE A 308 15.75 -0.04 -5.67
C ILE A 308 16.22 -1.21 -4.80
N ASP A 309 17.53 -1.46 -4.79
CA ASP A 309 18.15 -2.56 -4.05
C ASP A 309 17.97 -2.39 -2.54
N ALA A 310 18.08 -1.16 -2.01
CA ALA A 310 17.82 -0.86 -0.60
C ALA A 310 16.34 -1.09 -0.22
N ILE A 311 15.39 -0.69 -1.07
CA ILE A 311 13.96 -0.92 -0.83
C ILE A 311 13.65 -2.43 -0.80
N MET A 312 14.13 -3.18 -1.78
CA MET A 312 13.89 -4.62 -1.84
C MET A 312 14.57 -5.36 -0.69
N THR A 313 15.72 -4.87 -0.23
CA THR A 313 16.41 -5.37 0.97
C THR A 313 15.60 -5.09 2.23
N GLN A 314 15.09 -3.86 2.42
CA GLN A 314 14.20 -3.53 3.54
C GLN A 314 12.96 -4.42 3.54
N LEU A 315 12.30 -4.58 2.39
CA LEU A 315 11.11 -5.42 2.26
C LEU A 315 11.39 -6.86 2.71
N ARG A 316 12.50 -7.44 2.26
CA ARG A 316 12.88 -8.81 2.64
C ARG A 316 13.21 -8.96 4.11
N GLN A 317 13.91 -7.98 4.69
CA GLN A 317 14.35 -8.03 6.10
C GLN A 317 13.20 -7.74 7.07
N GLU A 318 12.38 -6.73 6.79
CA GLU A 318 11.41 -6.18 7.75
C GLU A 318 9.96 -6.51 7.39
N GLY A 319 9.68 -6.95 6.16
CA GLY A 319 8.33 -7.25 5.70
C GLY A 319 7.44 -6.04 5.47
N TRP A 320 8.00 -4.82 5.47
CA TRP A 320 7.25 -3.60 5.21
C TRP A 320 8.13 -2.57 4.50
N ILE A 321 7.53 -1.88 3.53
CA ILE A 321 8.12 -0.69 2.88
C ILE A 321 7.04 0.38 2.70
N HIS A 322 7.49 1.63 2.75
CA HIS A 322 6.64 2.80 2.57
C HIS A 322 5.93 2.79 1.19
N HIS A 323 4.70 3.31 1.10
CA HIS A 323 3.91 3.27 -0.15
C HIS A 323 4.65 3.88 -1.36
N LEU A 324 5.36 5.00 -1.18
CA LEU A 324 6.17 5.58 -2.26
C LEU A 324 7.39 4.74 -2.65
N ALA A 325 7.93 3.93 -1.74
CA ALA A 325 8.96 2.94 -2.06
C ALA A 325 8.36 1.80 -2.90
N ARG A 326 7.13 1.35 -2.59
CA ARG A 326 6.37 0.40 -3.43
C ARG A 326 6.19 0.95 -4.84
N HIS A 327 5.83 2.23 -4.98
CA HIS A 327 5.70 2.87 -6.30
C HIS A 327 7.01 2.83 -7.08
N ALA A 328 8.14 3.13 -6.44
CA ALA A 328 9.45 3.13 -7.09
C ALA A 328 9.82 1.74 -7.62
N VAL A 329 9.72 0.70 -6.79
CA VAL A 329 10.10 -0.67 -7.20
C VAL A 329 9.10 -1.29 -8.17
N ALA A 330 7.81 -0.99 -8.05
CA ALA A 330 6.79 -1.44 -8.99
C ALA A 330 6.95 -0.77 -10.36
N CYS A 331 7.24 0.53 -10.37
CA CYS A 331 7.54 1.25 -11.60
C CYS A 331 8.79 0.67 -12.28
N PHE A 332 9.87 0.45 -11.52
CA PHE A 332 11.09 -0.15 -12.05
C PHE A 332 10.85 -1.54 -12.66
N LEU A 333 10.11 -2.43 -11.97
CA LEU A 333 9.81 -3.77 -12.48
C LEU A 333 8.96 -3.75 -13.75
N THR A 334 7.96 -2.87 -13.82
CA THR A 334 6.93 -2.90 -14.87
C THR A 334 7.23 -1.88 -15.97
N ARG A 335 6.41 -0.83 -16.10
CA ARG A 335 6.44 0.15 -17.19
C ARG A 335 7.63 1.12 -17.17
N GLY A 336 8.41 1.14 -16.10
CA GLY A 336 9.55 2.04 -15.94
C GLY A 336 10.79 1.50 -16.62
N ASP A 337 11.24 0.30 -16.23
CA ASP A 337 12.55 -0.21 -16.64
C ASP A 337 12.48 -1.64 -17.18
N LEU A 338 12.10 -2.63 -16.37
CA LEU A 338 12.31 -4.03 -16.76
C LEU A 338 11.25 -4.60 -17.72
N TRP A 339 10.10 -3.94 -17.87
CA TRP A 339 8.99 -4.39 -18.71
C TRP A 339 8.47 -5.80 -18.35
N ILE A 340 8.53 -6.17 -17.07
CA ILE A 340 8.06 -7.46 -16.55
C ILE A 340 6.62 -7.31 -16.02
N SER A 341 5.83 -8.39 -16.12
CA SER A 341 4.43 -8.38 -15.67
C SER A 341 4.31 -8.04 -14.20
N TRP A 342 3.32 -7.19 -13.89
CA TRP A 342 2.93 -6.84 -12.53
C TRP A 342 2.51 -8.07 -11.70
N GLU A 343 2.06 -9.16 -12.34
CA GLU A 343 1.74 -10.44 -11.68
C GLU A 343 2.97 -11.04 -10.98
N SER A 344 4.17 -10.85 -11.53
CA SER A 344 5.41 -11.31 -10.90
C SER A 344 5.74 -10.49 -9.66
N GLY A 345 5.44 -9.19 -9.70
CA GLY A 345 5.55 -8.30 -8.55
C GLY A 345 4.57 -8.65 -7.43
N VAL A 346 3.32 -8.99 -7.78
CA VAL A 346 2.30 -9.47 -6.84
C VAL A 346 2.82 -10.67 -6.06
N ARG A 347 3.43 -11.66 -6.73
CA ARG A 347 3.96 -12.87 -6.08
C ARG A 347 5.09 -12.56 -5.09
N VAL A 348 6.05 -11.72 -5.46
CA VAL A 348 7.14 -11.33 -4.56
C VAL A 348 6.62 -10.51 -3.37
N PHE A 349 5.63 -9.65 -3.58
CA PHE A 349 5.02 -8.89 -2.49
C PHE A 349 4.16 -9.78 -1.60
N ASP A 350 3.44 -10.77 -2.15
CA ASP A 350 2.73 -11.74 -1.33
C ASP A 350 3.73 -12.55 -0.47
N GLU A 351 4.89 -12.92 -1.01
CA GLU A 351 5.93 -13.59 -0.21
C GLU A 351 6.42 -12.73 0.96
N LEU A 352 6.76 -11.47 0.72
CA LEU A 352 7.55 -10.68 1.66
C LEU A 352 6.73 -9.68 2.49
N LEU A 353 5.66 -9.13 1.95
CA LEU A 353 4.98 -7.96 2.50
C LEU A 353 3.91 -8.34 3.52
N LEU A 354 4.05 -7.85 4.76
CA LEU A 354 3.16 -8.15 5.87
C LEU A 354 1.73 -7.64 5.66
N ASP A 355 1.57 -6.51 4.98
CA ASP A 355 0.27 -5.89 4.72
C ASP A 355 -0.27 -6.17 3.31
N ALA A 356 0.27 -7.17 2.62
CA ALA A 356 -0.32 -7.70 1.39
C ALA A 356 -1.51 -8.60 1.71
N ASP A 357 -2.67 -8.25 1.18
CA ASP A 357 -3.80 -9.15 0.95
C ASP A 357 -4.04 -9.27 -0.57
N PHE A 358 -4.84 -10.25 -1.00
CA PHE A 358 -5.05 -10.52 -2.42
C PHE A 358 -5.60 -9.29 -3.15
N SER A 359 -6.58 -8.63 -2.54
CA SER A 359 -7.30 -7.49 -3.11
C SER A 359 -6.42 -6.24 -3.25
N VAL A 360 -5.82 -5.79 -2.16
CA VAL A 360 -4.99 -4.58 -2.11
C VAL A 360 -3.69 -4.76 -2.88
N ASN A 361 -3.05 -5.94 -2.80
CA ASN A 361 -1.80 -6.20 -3.50
C ASN A 361 -2.04 -6.17 -5.02
N ALA A 362 -2.94 -7.01 -5.54
CA ALA A 362 -3.23 -7.06 -6.98
C ALA A 362 -3.76 -5.72 -7.51
N GLY A 363 -4.66 -5.07 -6.77
CA GLY A 363 -5.21 -3.77 -7.15
C GLY A 363 -4.14 -2.69 -7.25
N SER A 364 -3.22 -2.63 -6.29
CA SER A 364 -2.10 -1.69 -6.29
C SER A 364 -1.13 -1.95 -7.45
N TRP A 365 -0.80 -3.20 -7.74
CA TRP A 365 0.08 -3.57 -8.85
C TRP A 365 -0.52 -3.25 -10.21
N MET A 366 -1.82 -3.53 -10.41
CA MET A 366 -2.53 -3.11 -11.63
C MET A 366 -2.58 -1.59 -11.76
N TRP A 367 -2.77 -0.85 -10.66
CA TRP A 367 -2.76 0.61 -10.68
C TRP A 367 -1.40 1.19 -11.05
N LEU A 368 -0.32 0.74 -10.40
CA LEU A 368 1.02 1.27 -10.58
C LEU A 368 1.64 0.94 -11.94
N SER A 369 1.32 -0.25 -12.48
CA SER A 369 1.73 -0.68 -13.82
C SER A 369 0.91 -0.03 -14.95
N CYS A 370 -0.11 0.75 -14.59
CA CYS A 370 -1.10 1.27 -15.53
C CYS A 370 -1.81 0.15 -16.31
N SER A 371 -2.21 -0.91 -15.63
CA SER A 371 -3.01 -2.00 -16.20
C SER A 371 -4.51 -1.86 -15.85
N ALA A 372 -4.85 -1.17 -14.76
CA ALA A 372 -6.22 -0.79 -14.37
C ALA A 372 -6.24 0.44 -13.46
N PHE A 373 -7.41 1.06 -13.26
CA PHE A 373 -7.66 2.14 -12.27
C PHE A 373 -6.87 3.46 -12.41
N PHE A 374 -6.03 3.62 -13.43
CA PHE A 374 -5.18 4.80 -13.62
C PHE A 374 -5.77 5.77 -14.66
N GLN A 375 -5.29 7.01 -14.65
CA GLN A 375 -5.70 8.05 -15.59
C GLN A 375 -4.54 8.57 -16.47
N GLN A 376 -3.28 8.41 -16.03
CA GLN A 376 -2.09 8.86 -16.75
C GLN A 376 -0.96 7.84 -16.58
N PHE A 377 -0.19 7.59 -17.65
CA PHE A 377 0.90 6.62 -17.66
C PHE A 377 2.30 7.23 -17.88
N PHE A 378 2.39 8.55 -18.11
CA PHE A 378 3.62 9.21 -18.56
C PHE A 378 4.65 9.47 -17.45
N HIS A 379 4.22 9.45 -16.18
CA HIS A 379 5.10 9.73 -15.05
C HIS A 379 5.74 8.43 -14.54
N CYS A 380 6.97 8.15 -14.96
CA CYS A 380 7.80 7.07 -14.42
C CYS A 380 8.75 7.60 -13.32
N TYR A 381 8.94 6.84 -12.26
CA TYR A 381 9.89 7.20 -11.20
C TYR A 381 11.32 6.96 -11.66
N CYS A 382 12.18 7.97 -11.55
CA CYS A 382 13.60 7.78 -11.80
C CYS A 382 14.24 7.02 -10.63
N PRO A 383 14.85 5.83 -10.84
CA PRO A 383 15.41 4.99 -9.78
C PRO A 383 16.66 5.59 -9.13
N VAL A 384 17.15 6.72 -9.65
CA VAL A 384 18.26 7.49 -9.09
C VAL A 384 17.74 8.81 -8.49
N GLY A 385 17.06 9.61 -9.31
CA GLY A 385 16.64 10.95 -8.93
C GLY A 385 15.58 10.98 -7.83
N PHE A 386 14.71 9.96 -7.76
CA PHE A 386 13.68 9.90 -6.72
C PHE A 386 14.30 9.69 -5.34
N GLY A 387 15.14 8.66 -5.18
CA GLY A 387 15.85 8.40 -3.93
C GLY A 387 16.64 9.60 -3.44
N ARG A 388 17.40 10.26 -4.33
CA ARG A 388 18.19 11.46 -4.00
C ARG A 388 17.37 12.64 -3.49
N ARG A 389 16.15 12.83 -4.01
CA ARG A 389 15.25 13.89 -3.55
C ARG A 389 14.61 13.55 -2.20
N THR A 390 14.34 12.26 -1.96
CA THR A 390 13.72 11.80 -0.72
C THR A 390 14.72 11.76 0.44
N ASP A 391 15.96 11.35 0.18
CA ASP A 391 17.03 11.22 1.16
C ASP A 391 18.37 11.72 0.56
N PRO A 392 18.64 13.03 0.59
CA PRO A 392 19.86 13.59 -0.01
C PRO A 392 21.17 13.06 0.60
N SER A 393 21.18 12.64 1.86
CA SER A 393 22.38 12.09 2.51
C SER A 393 22.66 10.64 2.10
N GLY A 394 21.63 9.92 1.67
CA GLY A 394 21.68 8.52 1.26
C GLY A 394 21.78 7.54 2.44
N ASP A 395 21.44 7.98 3.64
CA ASP A 395 21.58 7.15 4.84
C ASP A 395 20.65 5.93 4.82
N TYR A 396 19.51 6.02 4.15
CA TYR A 396 18.65 4.88 3.86
C TYR A 396 19.39 3.81 3.05
N VAL A 397 20.11 4.23 1.99
CA VAL A 397 20.91 3.30 1.17
C VAL A 397 22.06 2.71 1.99
N LYS A 398 22.77 3.52 2.79
CA LYS A 398 23.88 3.02 3.64
C LYS A 398 23.39 2.01 4.68
N ARG A 399 22.19 2.19 5.22
CA ARG A 399 21.57 1.30 6.21
C ARG A 399 21.29 -0.08 5.62
N TYR A 400 20.59 -0.15 4.49
CA TYR A 400 20.16 -1.42 3.91
C TYR A 400 21.19 -2.05 2.97
N LEU A 401 22.12 -1.26 2.43
CA LEU A 401 23.24 -1.72 1.61
C LEU A 401 24.59 -1.33 2.27
N PRO A 402 25.01 -2.00 3.36
CA PRO A 402 26.24 -1.64 4.08
C PRO A 402 27.51 -1.68 3.23
N LYS A 403 27.52 -2.44 2.13
CA LYS A 403 28.62 -2.46 1.14
C LYS A 403 28.87 -1.08 0.52
N LEU A 404 27.82 -0.25 0.39
CA LEU A 404 27.91 1.09 -0.20
C LEU A 404 28.13 2.19 0.84
N LYS A 405 28.29 1.86 2.13
CA LYS A 405 28.37 2.86 3.22
C LYS A 405 29.50 3.89 3.06
N GLY A 406 30.58 3.50 2.38
CA GLY A 406 31.76 4.35 2.15
C GLY A 406 31.61 5.34 0.99
N PHE A 407 30.55 5.23 0.18
CA PHE A 407 30.35 6.15 -0.94
C PHE A 407 29.91 7.55 -0.45
N PRO A 408 30.48 8.63 -0.99
CA PRO A 408 29.98 9.98 -0.77
C PRO A 408 28.53 10.13 -1.26
N SER A 409 27.73 10.98 -0.62
CA SER A 409 26.31 11.21 -0.97
C SER A 409 26.10 11.61 -2.43
N ARG A 410 27.09 12.27 -3.06
CA ARG A 410 27.07 12.60 -4.49
C ARG A 410 26.95 11.37 -5.40
N TYR A 411 27.56 10.24 -5.03
CA TYR A 411 27.63 9.03 -5.84
C TYR A 411 26.77 7.89 -5.32
N ILE A 412 26.24 7.97 -4.10
CA ILE A 412 25.57 6.83 -3.45
C ILE A 412 24.35 6.29 -4.22
N TYR A 413 23.67 7.13 -5.00
CA TYR A 413 22.53 6.73 -5.83
C TYR A 413 22.91 6.31 -7.26
N GLU A 414 24.15 6.57 -7.67
CA GLU A 414 24.68 6.29 -9.00
C GLU A 414 26.17 5.87 -8.93
N PRO A 415 26.51 4.83 -8.14
CA PRO A 415 27.90 4.55 -7.78
C PRO A 415 28.76 4.13 -8.97
N TRP A 416 28.13 3.70 -10.07
CA TRP A 416 28.80 3.44 -11.35
C TRP A 416 29.42 4.69 -12.00
N ASN A 417 29.01 5.89 -11.59
CA ASN A 417 29.61 7.15 -12.03
C ASN A 417 30.77 7.61 -11.13
N ALA A 418 31.08 6.89 -10.04
CA ALA A 418 32.19 7.21 -9.16
C ALA A 418 33.53 6.83 -9.81
N PRO A 419 34.56 7.70 -9.80
CA PRO A 419 35.91 7.36 -10.23
C PRO A 419 36.48 6.17 -9.46
N GLU A 420 37.41 5.42 -10.06
CA GLU A 420 38.03 4.26 -9.41
C GLU A 420 38.69 4.59 -8.06
N SER A 421 39.28 5.79 -7.93
CA SER A 421 39.86 6.25 -6.66
C SER A 421 38.82 6.36 -5.54
N VAL A 422 37.61 6.82 -5.87
CA VAL A 422 36.49 6.91 -4.92
C VAL A 422 35.97 5.51 -4.57
N GLN A 423 35.86 4.61 -5.55
CA GLN A 423 35.44 3.22 -5.31
C GLN A 423 36.43 2.47 -4.41
N LYS A 424 37.73 2.62 -4.65
CA LYS A 424 38.80 2.06 -3.80
C LYS A 424 38.75 2.65 -2.38
N ALA A 425 38.57 3.95 -2.24
CA ALA A 425 38.43 4.61 -0.93
C ALA A 425 37.18 4.13 -0.17
N ALA A 426 36.06 3.91 -0.88
CA ALA A 426 34.82 3.35 -0.34
C ALA A 426 34.91 1.85 -0.02
N LYS A 427 35.98 1.17 -0.43
CA LYS A 427 36.20 -0.29 -0.30
C LYS A 427 35.09 -1.11 -0.98
N CYS A 428 34.61 -0.63 -2.12
CA CYS A 428 33.58 -1.30 -2.91
C CYS A 428 33.75 -0.96 -4.39
N ILE A 429 34.14 -1.96 -5.18
CA ILE A 429 34.33 -1.87 -6.63
C ILE A 429 33.04 -2.29 -7.34
N ILE A 430 32.52 -1.40 -8.18
CA ILE A 430 31.27 -1.63 -8.92
C ILE A 430 31.51 -2.61 -10.07
N GLY A 431 30.70 -3.67 -10.09
CA GLY A 431 30.87 -4.85 -10.95
C GLY A 431 31.56 -6.03 -10.26
N VAL A 432 32.10 -5.84 -9.04
CA VAL A 432 32.72 -6.91 -8.26
C VAL A 432 32.00 -7.06 -6.91
N ASP A 433 32.05 -6.03 -6.06
CA ASP A 433 31.49 -6.08 -4.70
C ASP A 433 29.98 -5.78 -4.70
N TYR A 434 29.56 -4.92 -5.63
CA TYR A 434 28.18 -4.51 -5.88
C TYR A 434 27.92 -4.46 -7.40
N PRO A 435 26.77 -4.92 -7.90
CA PRO A 435 26.53 -5.06 -9.35
C PRO A 435 26.52 -3.73 -10.10
N LYS A 436 26.88 -3.78 -11.39
CA LYS A 436 26.63 -2.68 -12.34
C LYS A 436 25.11 -2.53 -12.55
N PRO A 437 24.61 -1.32 -12.90
CA PRO A 437 23.20 -1.14 -13.21
C PRO A 437 22.79 -2.08 -14.35
N MET A 438 21.74 -2.88 -14.12
CA MET A 438 21.32 -3.93 -15.05
C MET A 438 20.71 -3.40 -16.36
N VAL A 439 20.35 -2.11 -16.40
CA VAL A 439 19.79 -1.41 -17.56
C VAL A 439 20.28 0.04 -17.59
N ASN A 440 20.23 0.67 -18.77
CA ASN A 440 20.32 2.12 -18.88
C ASN A 440 18.92 2.73 -18.71
N HIS A 441 18.65 3.36 -17.56
CA HIS A 441 17.33 3.92 -17.25
C HIS A 441 16.83 4.93 -18.30
N ALA A 442 17.69 5.81 -18.80
CA ALA A 442 17.28 6.88 -19.72
C ALA A 442 16.80 6.30 -21.06
N GLU A 443 17.53 5.32 -21.59
CA GLU A 443 17.17 4.63 -22.83
C GLU A 443 15.94 3.75 -22.65
N THR A 444 15.92 2.97 -21.57
CA THR A 444 14.90 1.95 -21.29
C THR A 444 13.54 2.57 -20.96
N SER A 445 13.52 3.58 -20.08
CA SER A 445 12.28 4.31 -19.74
C SER A 445 11.69 5.02 -20.95
N ARG A 446 12.52 5.61 -21.83
CA ARG A 446 12.06 6.21 -23.08
C ARG A 446 11.41 5.17 -24.00
N LEU A 447 12.03 4.00 -24.15
CA LEU A 447 11.47 2.90 -24.93
C LEU A 447 10.14 2.41 -24.35
N ASN A 448 10.08 2.19 -23.04
CA ASN A 448 8.89 1.68 -22.36
C ASN A 448 7.71 2.67 -22.40
N ILE A 449 7.97 3.97 -22.28
CA ILE A 449 6.96 5.01 -22.48
C ILE A 449 6.39 4.94 -23.90
N GLU A 450 7.23 4.71 -24.91
CA GLU A 450 6.78 4.55 -26.29
C GLU A 450 5.96 3.27 -26.48
N ARG A 451 6.39 2.14 -25.90
CA ARG A 451 5.60 0.89 -25.87
C ARG A 451 4.21 1.12 -25.27
N MET A 452 4.13 1.80 -24.12
CA MET A 452 2.84 2.14 -23.50
C MET A 452 1.98 3.01 -24.42
N LYS A 453 2.54 4.05 -25.04
CA LYS A 453 1.79 4.89 -26.01
C LYS A 453 1.20 4.06 -27.15
N GLN A 454 1.98 3.13 -27.72
CA GLN A 454 1.51 2.27 -28.81
C GLN A 454 0.35 1.38 -28.36
N ILE A 455 0.44 0.77 -27.18
CA ILE A 455 -0.63 -0.04 -26.60
C ILE A 455 -1.91 0.80 -26.43
N TYR A 456 -1.80 2.00 -25.85
CA TYR A 456 -2.96 2.87 -25.65
C TYR A 456 -3.56 3.41 -26.95
N GLN A 457 -2.74 3.68 -27.96
CA GLN A 457 -3.21 4.04 -29.30
C GLN A 457 -3.96 2.89 -29.97
N GLN A 458 -3.51 1.65 -29.79
CA GLN A 458 -4.22 0.49 -30.30
C GLN A 458 -5.55 0.29 -29.57
N LEU A 459 -5.58 0.44 -28.24
CA LEU A 459 -6.80 0.35 -27.45
C LEU A 459 -7.82 1.45 -27.80
N SER A 460 -7.37 2.68 -28.06
CA SER A 460 -8.26 3.77 -28.48
C SER A 460 -8.80 3.57 -29.89
N ARG A 461 -7.99 3.04 -30.82
CA ARG A 461 -8.43 2.62 -32.16
C ARG A 461 -9.41 1.44 -32.09
N TYR A 462 -9.21 0.50 -31.18
CA TYR A 462 -10.15 -0.60 -30.91
C TYR A 462 -11.46 -0.10 -30.30
N ARG A 463 -11.41 0.96 -29.47
CA ARG A 463 -12.56 1.70 -28.97
C ARG A 463 -13.06 2.78 -29.94
N GLY A 464 -12.95 2.54 -31.24
CA GLY A 464 -13.56 3.32 -32.32
C GLY A 464 -15.11 3.32 -32.33
N LEU A 465 -15.75 3.11 -31.18
CA LEU A 465 -17.17 3.34 -30.87
C LEU A 465 -17.31 3.57 -29.34
N CYS A 466 -17.43 4.85 -28.96
CA CYS A 466 -17.85 5.40 -27.67
C CYS A 466 -16.92 5.40 -26.43
N LEU A 467 -16.83 6.60 -25.84
CA LEU A 467 -16.50 6.95 -24.45
C LEU A 467 -15.03 6.88 -23.98
N LEU A 468 -14.21 7.81 -24.50
CA LEU A 468 -13.29 8.57 -23.64
C LEU A 468 -13.45 10.05 -24.01
N ALA A 469 -14.48 10.68 -23.44
CA ALA A 469 -14.64 12.13 -23.50
C ALA A 469 -13.42 12.78 -22.82
N SER A 470 -12.84 13.74 -23.51
CA SER A 470 -11.93 14.75 -22.98
C SER A 470 -12.48 15.37 -21.69
N VAL A 471 -11.74 15.25 -20.59
CA VAL A 471 -12.03 15.87 -19.28
C VAL A 471 -10.79 16.64 -18.81
N PRO A 472 -10.92 17.83 -18.19
CA PRO A 472 -9.82 18.78 -18.00
C PRO A 472 -8.77 18.29 -17.00
N SER A 473 -7.54 18.81 -17.17
CA SER A 473 -6.41 18.64 -16.25
C SER A 473 -6.73 19.18 -14.86
N CYS A 474 -6.81 18.30 -13.85
CA CYS A 474 -6.65 18.71 -12.46
C CYS A 474 -5.18 18.62 -12.09
N VAL A 475 -4.51 19.77 -12.07
CA VAL A 475 -3.24 19.97 -11.38
C VAL A 475 -3.62 20.38 -9.95
N GLU A 476 -3.33 19.55 -8.96
CA GLU A 476 -3.19 20.03 -7.58
C GLU A 476 -1.69 20.17 -7.31
N ASP A 477 -1.22 21.41 -7.44
CA ASP A 477 0.08 21.83 -6.94
C ASP A 477 0.06 21.72 -5.41
N LEU A 478 0.85 20.77 -4.89
CA LEU A 478 1.22 20.71 -3.48
C LEU A 478 2.31 21.75 -3.17
N SER A 479 2.00 23.04 -3.32
CA SER A 479 2.82 24.15 -2.81
C SER A 479 2.11 25.50 -2.88
N GLY A 480 1.59 26.00 -1.75
CA GLY A 480 1.13 27.39 -1.57
C GLY A 480 0.20 27.57 -0.36
N PRO A 481 0.30 28.65 0.43
CA PRO A 481 -0.53 28.86 1.62
C PRO A 481 -1.88 29.49 1.24
N VAL A 482 -2.98 28.93 1.75
CA VAL A 482 -4.31 29.54 1.63
C VAL A 482 -4.59 30.32 2.91
N ALA A 483 -4.80 31.63 2.76
CA ALA A 483 -5.25 32.53 3.81
C ALA A 483 -6.77 32.41 3.98
N ASP A 484 -7.21 32.38 5.24
CA ASP A 484 -8.63 32.40 5.63
C ASP A 484 -9.23 33.80 5.41
N SER A 485 -10.46 33.84 4.90
CA SER A 485 -11.38 34.95 5.19
C SER A 485 -12.79 34.42 5.40
N ALA A 486 -13.22 34.47 6.65
CA ALA A 486 -14.58 34.27 7.08
C ALA A 486 -15.36 35.59 7.02
N SER A 487 -16.53 35.59 6.41
CA SER A 487 -17.69 36.38 6.86
C SER A 487 -18.95 35.86 6.16
N GLY A 488 -19.96 35.52 6.96
CA GLY A 488 -21.27 35.09 6.47
C GLY A 488 -22.26 36.26 6.40
N GLN A 489 -23.30 36.10 5.59
CA GLN A 489 -24.73 36.15 5.98
C GLN A 489 -25.63 36.27 4.74
N GLY A 490 -26.70 35.46 4.73
CA GLY A 490 -28.08 35.95 4.58
C GLY A 490 -28.61 36.44 3.22
N CYS A 491 -29.29 35.52 2.53
CA CYS A 491 -30.65 35.61 1.97
C CYS A 491 -31.14 36.81 1.11
N SER A 492 -31.85 36.43 0.04
CA SER A 492 -33.04 37.07 -0.59
C SER A 492 -32.88 37.89 -1.89
N THR A 493 -33.47 37.30 -2.95
CA THR A 493 -34.33 37.82 -4.02
C THR A 493 -34.03 39.12 -4.82
N SER A 494 -34.11 38.90 -6.14
CA SER A 494 -34.73 39.74 -7.19
C SER A 494 -34.05 41.02 -7.71
N THR A 495 -33.69 40.93 -9.00
CA THR A 495 -34.01 41.85 -10.12
C THR A 495 -33.49 43.30 -10.14
N ALA A 496 -32.97 43.65 -11.33
CA ALA A 496 -32.89 44.98 -11.95
C ALA A 496 -31.59 45.82 -11.79
N MET A 497 -30.80 45.78 -12.87
CA MET A 497 -30.37 46.92 -13.72
C MET A 497 -30.02 48.31 -13.12
N ARG A 498 -28.87 48.80 -13.62
CA ARG A 498 -28.47 50.18 -13.98
C ARG A 498 -27.58 51.01 -13.01
N LEU A 499 -26.34 51.19 -13.50
CA LEU A 499 -25.64 52.45 -13.85
C LEU A 499 -25.18 53.47 -12.79
N SER A 500 -24.01 54.03 -13.14
CA SER A 500 -23.34 55.30 -12.76
C SER A 500 -22.64 55.31 -11.39
N GLN A 501 -21.30 55.40 -11.31
CA GLN A 501 -20.30 56.43 -11.68
C GLN A 501 -20.05 57.48 -10.59
N ALA A 502 -18.75 57.77 -10.42
CA ALA A 502 -18.13 58.88 -9.69
C ALA A 502 -18.30 58.84 -8.15
N ASP A 503 -17.36 59.27 -7.31
CA ASP A 503 -16.05 59.89 -7.44
C ASP A 503 -15.44 59.92 -6.02
N GLN A 504 -14.12 59.93 -5.92
CA GLN A 504 -13.32 60.81 -5.05
C GLN A 504 -12.11 60.14 -4.37
N ALA A 505 -11.03 60.89 -4.43
CA ALA A 505 -9.64 60.51 -4.27
C ALA A 505 -9.10 60.74 -2.85
N SER A 506 -8.21 59.82 -2.41
CA SER A 506 -6.93 60.06 -1.70
C SER A 506 -6.96 60.70 -0.28
N PRO A 507 -5.91 60.57 0.59
CA PRO A 507 -4.50 60.29 0.27
C PRO A 507 -3.71 59.32 1.18
N LYS A 508 -2.69 58.71 0.55
CA LYS A 508 -1.30 58.47 0.99
C LYS A 508 -1.03 58.13 2.46
N ARG A 509 -0.48 56.92 2.68
CA ARG A 509 0.77 56.74 3.46
C ARG A 509 1.59 55.59 2.88
N LYS A 510 2.85 55.90 2.57
CA LYS A 510 3.91 55.00 2.12
C LYS A 510 4.33 54.08 3.28
N HIS A 511 4.58 52.81 2.98
CA HIS A 511 5.74 52.11 3.53
C HIS A 511 6.23 51.08 2.49
N GLU A 512 7.51 51.24 2.14
CA GLU A 512 8.40 50.29 1.44
C GLU A 512 8.42 48.95 2.21
N GLY A 513 8.69 47.78 1.65
CA GLY A 513 9.15 47.34 0.33
C GLY A 513 9.72 45.93 0.52
N ALA A 514 9.36 45.00 -0.36
CA ALA A 514 10.08 43.75 -0.65
C ALA A 514 9.34 43.03 -1.78
N GLU A 515 9.77 43.25 -3.03
CA GLU A 515 9.28 42.55 -4.21
C GLU A 515 9.93 41.17 -4.31
N GLU A 516 9.08 40.17 -4.47
CA GLU A 516 9.38 38.77 -4.76
C GLU A 516 9.53 38.63 -6.29
N LEU A 517 10.76 38.44 -6.77
CA LEU A 517 11.02 38.25 -8.20
C LEU A 517 10.77 36.79 -8.60
N CYS A 518 9.76 36.62 -9.45
CA CYS A 518 9.34 35.36 -10.05
C CYS A 518 10.37 34.89 -11.11
N ALA A 519 10.82 33.64 -10.99
CA ALA A 519 11.83 33.03 -11.85
C ALA A 519 11.20 32.43 -13.13
N GLU A 520 10.89 33.29 -14.09
CA GLU A 520 10.42 32.88 -15.43
C GLU A 520 11.29 33.51 -16.53
N GLU A 521 12.63 33.43 -16.42
CA GLU A 521 13.54 33.93 -17.47
C GLU A 521 14.88 33.16 -17.59
N LEU A 522 14.85 31.82 -17.54
CA LEU A 522 16.05 30.99 -17.77
C LEU A 522 15.87 29.88 -18.81
N TYR A 523 15.15 30.18 -19.90
CA TYR A 523 15.12 29.29 -21.06
C TYR A 523 15.13 30.06 -22.38
N LYS A 524 16.19 30.84 -22.65
CA LYS A 524 16.57 31.30 -23.99
C LYS A 524 17.94 32.01 -23.95
N ARG A 525 19.03 31.25 -24.02
CA ARG A 525 20.30 31.65 -24.67
C ARG A 525 21.37 30.57 -24.52
N ALA A 526 21.50 29.74 -25.55
CA ALA A 526 22.73 29.02 -25.82
C ALA A 526 22.80 28.76 -27.33
N LYS A 527 23.27 29.75 -28.08
CA LYS A 527 23.87 29.61 -29.42
C LYS A 527 24.39 31.00 -29.82
N VAL A 528 25.70 31.18 -29.77
CA VAL A 528 26.58 31.74 -30.81
C VAL A 528 27.98 31.73 -30.21
N THR A 529 28.82 30.77 -30.62
CA THR A 529 30.27 30.89 -30.57
C THR A 529 30.76 30.67 -31.99
N GLY A 530 31.35 31.73 -32.56
CA GLY A 530 31.92 31.73 -33.89
C GLY A 530 33.25 30.99 -33.90
N LEU A 531 33.47 30.22 -34.96
CA LEU A 531 34.77 29.77 -35.43
C LEU A 531 34.82 29.96 -36.96
N PRO A 532 36.00 30.27 -37.53
CA PRO A 532 36.14 30.70 -38.92
C PRO A 532 36.10 29.52 -39.91
N ALA A 533 35.68 29.81 -41.14
CA ALA A 533 35.61 28.87 -42.25
C ALA A 533 37.01 28.43 -42.72
N PRO A 534 37.22 27.15 -43.09
CA PRO A 534 38.42 26.73 -43.81
C PRO A 534 38.20 26.82 -45.33
N GLU A 535 39.23 27.35 -46.01
CA GLU A 535 39.39 27.40 -47.45
C GLU A 535 39.45 25.99 -48.08
N ILE A 536 38.83 25.86 -49.24
CA ILE A 536 38.86 24.67 -50.11
C ILE A 536 40.02 24.87 -51.11
N PRO A 537 40.98 23.95 -51.23
CA PRO A 537 41.93 24.00 -52.34
C PRO A 537 41.34 23.34 -53.58
N GLY A 538 41.43 24.05 -54.70
CA GLY A 538 41.13 23.57 -56.03
C GLY A 538 42.17 22.56 -56.53
N LYS A 539 41.71 21.76 -57.49
CA LYS A 539 42.43 20.74 -58.25
C LYS A 539 43.72 21.27 -58.92
N SER A 540 44.82 20.54 -58.73
CA SER A 540 45.80 20.09 -59.73
C SER A 540 46.70 19.05 -59.08
#